data_AF-A0A1J8NNP9-F1
#
_entry.id   AF-A0A1J8NNP9-F1
#
_cell.length_a   1.000
_cell.length_b   1.000
_cell.length_c   1.000
_cell.angle_alpha   90.00
_cell.angle_beta   90.00
_cell.angle_gamma   90.00
#
_symmetry.space_group_name_H-M   'P 1'
#
loop_
_entity.id
_entity.type
_entity.pdbx_description
1 polymer ?
#
loop_
_entity_poly.entity_id
_entity_poly.type
_entity_poly.pdbx_seq_one_letter_code
_entity_poly.pdbx_strand_id
1 'polypeptide(L)'
;MSILKLRTHLVEKIKDFGNSLHPGLKKSLVENLPMKNTGQSVARILSIDDNKICQKINVSHLQKFGCYVECVHSARRALEKLTLSYKVILLDVNLPDCSTKIFINLIRSDERNVNQRSPIVLTSSWLNDACKKNYLALGVNEVYLKPIQEKDFKKILQNYGVIT
;
A
#
# COMPACT_ATOMS: atom_id res chain seq x y z
N MET A 1 21.12 0.75 -10.59
CA MET A 1 20.90 -0.58 -9.97
C MET A 1 19.65 -1.20 -10.60
N SER A 2 19.67 -2.45 -11.05
CA SER A 2 18.54 -3.05 -11.75
C SER A 2 17.38 -3.37 -10.81
N ILE A 3 16.14 -3.15 -11.28
CA ILE A 3 14.86 -3.45 -10.58
C ILE A 3 14.84 -4.88 -10.02
N LEU A 4 15.50 -5.82 -10.71
CA LEU A 4 15.64 -7.21 -10.31
C LEU A 4 16.37 -7.37 -8.97
N LYS A 5 17.44 -6.60 -8.71
CA LYS A 5 18.22 -6.68 -7.46
C LYS A 5 17.43 -6.21 -6.24
N LEU A 6 16.61 -5.15 -6.39
CA LEU A 6 15.75 -4.66 -5.30
C LEU A 6 14.65 -5.66 -4.96
N ARG A 7 14.02 -6.26 -6.00
CA ARG A 7 13.02 -7.32 -5.83
C ARG A 7 13.59 -8.52 -5.08
N THR A 8 14.76 -9.01 -5.49
CA THR A 8 15.41 -10.14 -4.85
C THR A 8 15.73 -9.84 -3.38
N HIS A 9 16.26 -8.65 -3.08
CA HIS A 9 16.63 -8.28 -1.73
C HIS A 9 15.43 -8.13 -0.77
N LEU A 10 14.34 -7.50 -1.19
CA LEU A 10 13.14 -7.38 -0.37
C LEU A 10 12.49 -8.75 -0.12
N VAL A 11 12.53 -9.64 -1.12
CA VAL A 11 12.03 -11.02 -0.99
C VAL A 11 12.95 -11.87 -0.11
N GLU A 12 14.26 -11.68 -0.15
CA GLU A 12 15.23 -12.33 0.74
C GLU A 12 15.02 -11.92 2.20
N LYS A 13 14.77 -10.62 2.46
CA LYS A 13 14.38 -10.15 3.80
C LYS A 13 13.13 -10.87 4.33
N ILE A 14 12.17 -11.23 3.48
CA ILE A 14 10.99 -12.03 3.91
C ILE A 14 11.41 -13.44 4.32
N LYS A 15 12.38 -14.06 3.62
CA LYS A 15 12.86 -15.41 3.93
C LYS A 15 13.61 -15.46 5.26
N ASP A 16 14.36 -14.42 5.59
CA ASP A 16 15.07 -14.32 6.88
C ASP A 16 14.11 -14.13 8.07
N PHE A 17 12.93 -13.54 7.84
CA PHE A 17 11.82 -13.51 8.80
C PHE A 17 10.95 -14.79 8.77
N GLY A 18 11.27 -15.76 7.91
CA GLY A 18 10.43 -16.89 7.50
C GLY A 18 10.22 -18.01 8.52
N ASN A 19 10.78 -17.93 9.74
CA ASN A 19 10.51 -18.92 10.80
C ASN A 19 9.14 -18.75 11.49
N SER A 20 8.21 -17.94 10.94
CA SER A 20 6.88 -17.73 11.54
C SER A 20 5.72 -17.60 10.54
N LEU A 21 5.77 -18.20 9.34
CA LEU A 21 4.68 -18.09 8.34
C LEU A 21 4.14 -19.44 7.82
N HIS A 22 2.81 -19.51 7.69
CA HIS A 22 1.98 -20.71 7.41
C HIS A 22 1.85 -21.04 5.89
N PRO A 23 1.63 -22.31 5.48
CA PRO A 23 2.01 -22.85 4.15
C PRO A 23 1.17 -22.52 2.90
N GLY A 24 0.28 -21.53 2.93
CA GLY A 24 -0.76 -21.33 1.90
C GLY A 24 -0.39 -20.54 0.63
N LEU A 25 0.83 -20.69 0.09
CA LEU A 25 1.44 -19.71 -0.83
C LEU A 25 1.48 -20.12 -2.32
N LYS A 26 0.36 -20.44 -2.98
CA LYS A 26 0.32 -20.56 -4.46
C LYS A 26 -1.01 -20.12 -5.08
N LYS A 27 -1.09 -18.90 -5.64
CA LYS A 27 -1.46 -18.62 -7.06
C LYS A 27 -1.44 -17.11 -7.38
N SER A 28 -1.28 -16.82 -8.66
CA SER A 28 -1.24 -15.50 -9.33
C SER A 28 -2.60 -15.16 -9.94
N LEU A 29 -2.86 -13.89 -10.26
CA LEU A 29 -3.28 -13.39 -11.60
C LEU A 29 -3.51 -11.86 -11.55
N VAL A 30 -3.11 -11.16 -12.63
CA VAL A 30 -3.15 -9.71 -12.86
C VAL A 30 -3.96 -9.48 -14.14
N GLU A 31 -4.83 -8.46 -14.18
CA GLU A 31 -5.46 -7.96 -15.42
C GLU A 31 -5.37 -6.42 -15.47
N ASN A 32 -5.02 -5.88 -16.65
CA ASN A 32 -4.86 -4.45 -16.95
C ASN A 32 -5.96 -3.99 -17.94
N LEU A 33 -6.38 -2.72 -17.84
CA LEU A 33 -7.26 -2.02 -18.80
C LEU A 33 -6.69 -0.62 -19.16
N PRO A 34 -7.05 -0.03 -20.31
CA PRO A 34 -6.27 1.02 -20.98
C PRO A 34 -6.51 2.44 -20.43
N MET A 35 -5.50 3.32 -20.56
CA MET A 35 -5.56 4.72 -20.11
C MET A 35 -5.54 5.72 -21.27
N LYS A 36 -6.27 6.83 -21.07
CA LYS A 36 -6.31 8.00 -21.96
C LYS A 36 -5.19 8.97 -21.59
N ASN A 37 -4.43 9.42 -22.59
CA ASN A 37 -3.19 10.18 -22.43
C ASN A 37 -3.49 11.69 -22.34
N THR A 38 -3.35 12.29 -21.16
CA THR A 38 -3.22 13.74 -20.95
C THR A 38 -1.85 13.98 -20.32
N GLY A 39 -1.14 15.05 -20.70
CA GLY A 39 0.27 15.30 -20.34
C GLY A 39 0.60 15.45 -18.84
N GLN A 40 -0.30 15.07 -17.95
CA GLN A 40 -0.09 14.93 -16.51
C GLN A 40 0.30 13.46 -16.23
N SER A 41 1.44 13.21 -15.56
CA SER A 41 1.77 11.85 -15.12
C SER A 41 0.69 11.34 -14.17
N VAL A 42 -0.04 10.28 -14.56
CA VAL A 42 -1.10 9.68 -13.73
C VAL A 42 -0.53 9.22 -12.39
N ALA A 43 -1.13 9.67 -11.29
CA ALA A 43 -0.68 9.31 -9.96
C ALA A 43 -0.96 7.83 -9.66
N ARG A 44 0.08 7.09 -9.30
CA ARG A 44 -0.01 5.67 -8.95
C ARG A 44 -0.23 5.52 -7.44
N ILE A 45 -1.26 4.77 -7.08
CA ILE A 45 -1.63 4.45 -5.70
C ILE A 45 -1.56 2.93 -5.53
N LEU A 46 -0.88 2.45 -4.49
CA LEU A 46 -0.88 1.03 -4.13
C LEU A 46 -1.93 0.81 -3.03
N SER A 47 -2.91 -0.04 -3.26
CA SER A 47 -3.93 -0.42 -2.27
C SER A 47 -3.69 -1.85 -1.80
N ILE A 48 -3.36 -2.03 -0.52
CA ILE A 48 -3.01 -3.31 0.11
C ILE A 48 -4.11 -3.69 1.10
N ASP A 49 -5.03 -4.56 0.68
CA ASP A 49 -6.20 -4.95 1.47
C ASP A 49 -6.67 -6.33 0.99
N ASP A 50 -6.93 -7.30 1.88
CA ASP A 50 -7.42 -8.62 1.47
C ASP A 50 -8.94 -8.65 1.23
N ASN A 51 -9.65 -7.61 1.68
CA ASN A 51 -11.08 -7.44 1.50
C ASN A 51 -11.40 -6.84 0.11
N LYS A 52 -11.97 -7.67 -0.77
CA LYS A 52 -12.37 -7.27 -2.14
C LYS A 52 -13.36 -6.10 -2.18
N ILE A 53 -14.21 -5.93 -1.17
CA ILE A 53 -15.17 -4.82 -1.12
C ILE A 53 -14.39 -3.52 -0.86
N CYS A 54 -13.46 -3.52 0.10
CA CYS A 54 -12.60 -2.36 0.37
C CYS A 54 -11.76 -1.99 -0.86
N GLN A 55 -11.17 -2.98 -1.55
CA GLN A 55 -10.46 -2.72 -2.81
C GLN A 55 -11.36 -2.04 -3.85
N LYS A 56 -12.58 -2.54 -4.07
CA LYS A 56 -13.53 -1.95 -5.03
C LYS A 56 -13.90 -0.52 -4.66
N ILE A 57 -14.14 -0.24 -3.38
CA ILE A 57 -14.44 1.10 -2.88
C ILE A 57 -13.25 2.04 -3.10
N ASN A 58 -12.04 1.63 -2.74
CA ASN A 58 -10.83 2.43 -2.93
C ASN A 58 -10.60 2.75 -4.41
N VAL A 59 -10.70 1.75 -5.29
CA VAL A 59 -10.57 1.93 -6.75
C VAL A 59 -11.62 2.90 -7.27
N SER A 60 -12.89 2.70 -6.90
CA SER A 60 -14.01 3.54 -7.34
C SER A 60 -13.79 5.02 -6.97
N HIS A 61 -13.42 5.31 -5.72
CA HIS A 61 -13.20 6.70 -5.31
C HIS A 61 -11.94 7.31 -5.94
N LEU A 62 -10.81 6.60 -5.93
CA LEU A 62 -9.55 7.15 -6.43
C LEU A 62 -9.53 7.34 -7.94
N GLN A 63 -10.21 6.48 -8.71
CA GLN A 63 -10.33 6.65 -10.16
C GLN A 63 -11.15 7.89 -10.54
N LYS A 64 -12.14 8.31 -9.73
CA LYS A 64 -12.85 9.59 -9.93
C LYS A 64 -11.91 10.79 -9.86
N PHE A 65 -10.79 10.67 -9.12
CA PHE A 65 -9.74 11.68 -9.03
C PHE A 65 -8.61 11.49 -10.05
N GLY A 66 -8.79 10.61 -11.04
CA GLY A 66 -7.80 10.39 -12.10
C GLY A 66 -6.56 9.60 -11.65
N CYS A 67 -6.63 8.88 -10.52
CA CYS A 67 -5.53 8.04 -10.05
C CYS A 67 -5.54 6.66 -10.72
N TYR A 68 -4.34 6.11 -10.96
CA TYR A 68 -4.17 4.69 -11.25
C TYR A 68 -3.99 3.93 -9.94
N VAL A 69 -4.87 2.96 -9.68
CA VAL A 69 -4.86 2.19 -8.44
C VAL A 69 -4.46 0.75 -8.73
N GLU A 70 -3.37 0.32 -8.10
CA GLU A 70 -2.93 -1.07 -8.14
C GLU A 70 -3.30 -1.76 -6.83
N CYS A 71 -4.14 -2.79 -6.91
CA CYS A 71 -4.60 -3.53 -5.73
C CYS A 71 -3.80 -4.82 -5.52
N VAL A 72 -3.43 -5.08 -4.27
CA VAL A 72 -2.82 -6.34 -3.83
C VAL A 72 -3.47 -6.77 -2.51
N HIS A 73 -3.47 -8.08 -2.25
CA HIS A 73 -4.23 -8.69 -1.15
C HIS A 73 -3.33 -9.32 -0.07
N SER A 74 -2.03 -8.99 -0.06
CA SER A 74 -1.06 -9.58 0.86
C SER A 74 0.24 -8.75 0.88
N ALA A 75 0.96 -8.81 2.00
CA ALA A 75 2.25 -8.13 2.18
C ALA A 75 3.29 -8.63 1.18
N ARG A 76 3.34 -9.94 0.92
CA ARG A 76 4.24 -10.52 -0.07
C ARG A 76 4.03 -9.92 -1.46
N ARG A 77 2.77 -9.82 -1.90
CA ARG A 77 2.43 -9.20 -3.20
C ARG A 77 2.77 -7.73 -3.23
N ALA A 78 2.54 -7.01 -2.13
CA ALA A 78 2.93 -5.62 -2.02
C ALA A 78 4.45 -5.44 -2.18
N LEU A 79 5.29 -6.29 -1.59
CA LEU A 79 6.76 -6.21 -1.74
C LEU A 79 7.22 -6.43 -3.18
N GLU A 80 6.54 -7.27 -3.96
CA GLU A 80 6.83 -7.41 -5.40
C GLU A 80 6.56 -6.09 -6.15
N LYS A 81 5.54 -5.34 -5.73
CA LYS A 81 5.09 -4.09 -6.35
C LYS A 81 5.85 -2.86 -5.90
N LEU A 82 6.35 -2.84 -4.66
CA LEU A 82 7.14 -1.74 -4.08
C LEU A 82 8.49 -1.48 -4.77
N THR A 83 8.79 -2.19 -5.85
CA THR A 83 9.86 -1.86 -6.80
C THR A 83 9.52 -0.66 -7.69
N LEU A 84 8.23 -0.32 -7.82
CA LEU A 84 7.73 0.86 -8.52
C LEU A 84 7.43 1.98 -7.52
N SER A 85 7.53 3.24 -7.94
CA SER A 85 7.19 4.38 -7.08
C SER A 85 5.69 4.64 -7.05
N TYR A 86 5.14 4.82 -5.85
CA TYR A 86 3.75 5.19 -5.60
C TYR A 86 3.68 6.52 -4.87
N LYS A 87 2.68 7.33 -5.24
CA LYS A 87 2.40 8.61 -4.61
C LYS A 87 1.79 8.44 -3.22
N VAL A 88 0.97 7.40 -3.02
CA VAL A 88 0.38 7.01 -1.74
C VAL A 88 0.28 5.49 -1.69
N ILE A 89 0.52 4.92 -0.51
CA ILE A 89 0.26 3.51 -0.20
C ILE A 89 -0.89 3.46 0.79
N LEU A 90 -2.01 2.83 0.42
CA LEU A 90 -3.06 2.45 1.35
C LEU A 90 -2.75 1.06 1.90
N LEU A 91 -2.74 0.93 3.22
CA LEU A 91 -2.37 -0.29 3.90
C LEU A 91 -3.44 -0.69 4.91
N ASP A 92 -4.03 -1.85 4.75
CA ASP A 92 -4.86 -2.46 5.79
C ASP A 92 -4.03 -2.89 6.99
N VAL A 93 -4.58 -2.69 8.19
CA VAL A 93 -4.05 -3.23 9.45
C VAL A 93 -4.05 -4.76 9.45
N ASN A 94 -5.07 -5.40 8.86
CA ASN A 94 -5.28 -6.84 8.95
C ASN A 94 -4.86 -7.56 7.67
N LEU A 95 -3.55 -7.73 7.45
CA LEU A 95 -3.07 -8.57 6.36
C LEU A 95 -3.00 -10.05 6.78
N PRO A 96 -3.31 -10.99 5.87
CA PRO A 96 -3.37 -12.42 6.19
C PRO A 96 -1.98 -13.05 6.37
N ASP A 97 -0.92 -12.43 5.83
CA ASP A 97 0.40 -13.04 5.68
C ASP A 97 1.54 -12.30 6.39
N CYS A 98 1.27 -11.17 7.06
CA CYS A 98 2.32 -10.41 7.75
C CYS A 98 1.73 -9.48 8.82
N SER A 99 2.46 -9.32 9.92
CA SER A 99 2.18 -8.23 10.86
C SER A 99 2.40 -6.88 10.19
N THR A 100 1.39 -6.01 10.27
CA THR A 100 1.46 -4.63 9.76
C THR A 100 2.66 -3.85 10.29
N LYS A 101 3.03 -4.04 11.57
CA LYS A 101 4.22 -3.41 12.16
C LYS A 101 5.51 -3.83 11.45
N ILE A 102 5.68 -5.13 11.22
CA ILE A 102 6.85 -5.66 10.50
C ILE A 102 6.87 -5.12 9.08
N PHE A 103 5.72 -5.10 8.42
CA PHE A 103 5.59 -4.62 7.04
C PHE A 103 5.96 -3.14 6.89
N ILE A 104 5.46 -2.28 7.76
CA ILE A 104 5.82 -0.85 7.79
C ILE A 104 7.33 -0.70 8.00
N ASN A 105 7.90 -1.42 8.97
CA ASN A 105 9.34 -1.38 9.23
C ASN A 105 10.14 -1.78 7.98
N LEU A 106 9.75 -2.84 7.27
CA LEU A 106 10.42 -3.27 6.03
C LEU A 106 10.40 -2.17 4.96
N ILE A 107 9.29 -1.45 4.82
CA ILE A 107 9.19 -0.32 3.87
C ILE A 107 10.12 0.82 4.28
N ARG A 108 10.13 1.19 5.57
CA ARG A 108 10.84 2.37 6.08
C ARG A 108 12.34 2.17 6.28
N SER A 109 12.78 0.96 6.63
CA SER A 109 14.19 0.69 6.96
C SER A 109 15.07 0.32 5.77
N ASP A 110 14.50 0.08 4.58
CA ASP A 110 15.31 -0.15 3.38
C ASP A 110 15.53 1.13 2.59
N GLU A 111 16.74 1.70 2.68
CA GLU A 111 17.12 2.93 1.95
C GLU A 111 17.08 2.77 0.43
N ARG A 112 17.11 1.54 -0.09
CA ARG A 112 16.99 1.28 -1.53
C ARG A 112 15.54 1.17 -1.98
N ASN A 113 14.59 1.15 -1.06
CA ASN A 113 13.18 1.15 -1.41
C ASN A 113 12.77 2.54 -1.90
N VAL A 114 12.38 2.64 -3.17
CA VAL A 114 11.91 3.89 -3.78
C VAL A 114 10.70 4.48 -3.05
N ASN A 115 9.96 3.66 -2.30
CA ASN A 115 8.80 4.07 -1.50
C ASN A 115 9.13 4.31 -0.03
N GLN A 116 10.40 4.32 0.37
CA GLN A 116 10.80 4.50 1.77
C GLN A 116 10.16 5.73 2.41
N ARG A 117 9.93 6.80 1.63
CA ARG A 117 9.30 8.05 2.06
C ARG A 117 7.88 8.27 1.53
N SER A 118 7.35 7.34 0.72
CA SER A 118 5.97 7.47 0.24
C SER A 118 5.01 7.48 1.42
N PRO A 119 3.97 8.33 1.40
CA PRO A 119 3.00 8.37 2.48
C PRO A 119 2.25 7.04 2.57
N ILE A 120 2.18 6.50 3.80
CA ILE A 120 1.41 5.30 4.12
C ILE A 120 0.16 5.77 4.86
N VAL A 121 -1.01 5.53 4.26
CA VAL A 121 -2.31 5.75 4.88
C VAL A 121 -2.85 4.41 5.32
N LEU A 122 -2.95 4.23 6.62
CA LEU A 122 -3.39 2.99 7.22
C LEU A 122 -4.92 2.94 7.33
N THR A 123 -5.52 1.78 7.06
CA THR A 123 -6.97 1.54 7.21
C THR A 123 -7.23 0.46 8.24
N SER A 124 -8.22 0.69 9.10
CA SER A 124 -8.58 -0.26 10.17
C SER A 124 -10.09 -0.39 10.31
N SER A 125 -10.57 -1.57 10.65
CA SER A 125 -11.99 -1.79 11.03
C SER A 125 -12.31 -1.25 12.43
N TRP A 126 -11.29 -0.95 13.23
CA TRP A 126 -11.44 -0.37 14.56
C TRP A 126 -10.35 0.65 14.84
N LEU A 127 -10.73 1.81 15.36
CA LEU A 127 -9.81 2.91 15.59
C LEU A 127 -10.13 3.60 16.91
N ASN A 128 -9.14 3.68 17.79
CA ASN A 128 -9.13 4.54 18.96
C ASN A 128 -7.83 5.37 19.01
N ASP A 129 -7.75 6.33 19.93
CA ASP A 129 -6.60 7.23 20.00
C ASP A 129 -5.28 6.52 20.31
N ALA A 130 -5.30 5.49 21.14
CA ALA A 130 -4.11 4.70 21.46
C ALA A 130 -3.58 3.96 20.22
N CYS A 131 -4.45 3.28 19.49
CA CYS A 131 -4.12 2.61 18.24
C CYS A 131 -3.58 3.60 17.20
N LYS A 132 -4.26 4.74 17.04
CA LYS A 132 -3.81 5.78 16.10
C LYS A 132 -2.40 6.26 16.44
N LYS A 133 -2.12 6.59 17.70
CA LYS A 133 -0.79 7.01 18.16
C LYS A 133 0.27 5.94 17.91
N ASN A 134 -0.04 4.68 18.20
CA ASN A 134 0.89 3.57 18.00
C ASN A 134 1.29 3.42 16.52
N TYR A 135 0.35 3.50 15.59
CA TYR A 135 0.66 3.38 14.17
C TYR A 135 1.41 4.58 13.62
N LEU A 136 1.06 5.81 14.05
CA LEU A 136 1.80 7.01 13.67
C LEU A 136 3.27 6.93 14.14
N ALA A 137 3.52 6.40 15.34
CA ALA A 137 4.88 6.18 15.85
C ALA A 137 5.68 5.14 15.04
N LEU A 138 5.02 4.26 14.28
CA LEU A 138 5.68 3.33 13.34
C LEU A 138 6.03 3.97 12.00
N GLY A 139 5.66 5.24 11.79
CA GLY A 139 5.97 5.97 10.56
C GLY A 139 4.91 5.84 9.45
N VAL A 140 3.66 5.50 9.80
CA VAL A 140 2.51 5.80 8.91
C VAL A 140 2.16 7.27 9.03
N ASN A 141 1.57 7.84 7.99
CA ASN A 141 1.29 9.26 7.93
C ASN A 141 -0.13 9.58 8.44
N GLU A 142 -1.10 8.71 8.11
CA GLU A 142 -2.50 8.88 8.51
C GLU A 142 -3.14 7.52 8.80
N VAL A 143 -4.21 7.53 9.60
CA VAL A 143 -4.98 6.33 9.95
C VAL A 143 -6.47 6.65 9.82
N TYR A 144 -7.19 5.81 9.07
CA TYR A 144 -8.61 5.96 8.78
C TYR A 144 -9.40 4.70 9.16
N LEU A 145 -10.67 4.90 9.53
CA LEU A 145 -11.62 3.80 9.69
C LEU A 145 -12.06 3.31 8.31
N LYS A 146 -12.22 1.99 8.16
CA LYS A 146 -12.81 1.40 6.95
C LYS A 146 -14.34 1.54 6.93
N PRO A 147 -14.95 1.70 5.74
CA PRO A 147 -14.30 2.09 4.48
C PRO A 147 -13.92 3.57 4.50
N ILE A 148 -12.79 3.92 3.86
CA ILE A 148 -12.43 5.33 3.64
C ILE A 148 -13.52 5.97 2.77
N GLN A 149 -14.00 7.14 3.19
CA GLN A 149 -15.03 7.87 2.46
C GLN A 149 -14.41 8.72 1.34
N GLU A 150 -15.19 9.03 0.30
CA GLU A 150 -14.73 9.85 -0.84
C GLU A 150 -14.10 11.19 -0.40
N LYS A 151 -14.73 11.86 0.57
CA LYS A 151 -14.25 13.13 1.14
C LYS A 151 -12.86 13.01 1.76
N ASP A 152 -12.56 11.86 2.36
CA ASP A 152 -11.29 11.58 3.01
C ASP A 152 -10.22 11.28 1.98
N PHE A 153 -10.56 10.53 0.92
CA PHE A 153 -9.67 10.37 -0.23
C PHE A 153 -9.31 11.70 -0.88
N LYS A 154 -10.28 12.60 -1.09
CA LYS A 154 -10.01 13.94 -1.60
C LYS A 154 -8.96 14.65 -0.74
N LYS A 155 -9.15 14.64 0.58
CA LYS A 155 -8.21 15.25 1.54
C LYS A 155 -6.81 14.63 1.48
N ILE A 156 -6.73 13.29 1.47
CA ILE A 156 -5.45 12.55 1.35
C ILE A 156 -4.73 12.99 0.07
N LEU A 157 -5.43 13.00 -1.06
CA LEU A 157 -4.86 13.33 -2.36
C LEU A 157 -4.39 14.79 -2.44
N GLN A 158 -5.09 15.72 -1.80
CA GLN A 158 -4.64 17.12 -1.67
C GLN A 158 -3.41 17.25 -0.78
N ASN A 159 -3.42 16.61 0.40
CA ASN A 159 -2.31 16.64 1.36
C ASN A 159 -0.99 16.14 0.76
N TYR A 160 -1.06 15.16 -0.14
CA TYR A 160 0.13 14.58 -0.78
C TYR A 160 0.35 15.04 -2.22
N GLY A 161 -0.29 16.14 -2.63
CA GLY A 161 -0.04 16.81 -3.91
C GLY A 161 -0.36 15.95 -5.14
N VAL A 162 -1.36 15.07 -5.02
CA VAL A 162 -1.88 14.28 -6.14
C VAL A 162 -2.93 15.08 -6.92
N ILE A 163 -3.76 15.86 -6.21
CA ILE A 163 -4.75 16.78 -6.79
C ILE A 163 -4.64 18.15 -6.10
N THR A 164 -5.15 19.18 -6.76
CA THR A 164 -5.29 20.55 -6.21
C THR A 164 -6.63 20.73 -5.50
#